data_AF-A0A9E6PMF2-F1
#
_entry.id   AF-A0A9E6PMF2-F1
#
_cell.length_a   1.000
_cell.length_b   1.000
_cell.length_c   1.000
_cell.angle_alpha   90.00
_cell.angle_beta   90.00
_cell.angle_gamma   90.00
#
_symmetry.space_group_name_H-M   'P 1'
#
loop_
_entity.id
_entity.type
_entity.pdbx_description
1 polymer ?
#
loop_
_entity_poly.entity_id
_entity_poly.type
_entity_poly.pdbx_seq_one_letter_code
_entity_poly.pdbx_strand_id
1 'polypeptide(L)'
;MSSINGTYVNSNSNAKLVVTDGNDANGSFSGQITQAGVNYNVTGHYHFQNSTGQPTIIAFTGYNDGHGYVTFAAFSPDHNYAKLRASGSRTTFDGEVVGLGGEFVKQ
;
A
#
# COMPACT_ATOMS: atom_id res chain seq x y z
N MET A 1 -3.97 7.43 16.71
CA MET A 1 -3.13 6.93 15.60
C MET A 1 -3.98 5.92 14.85
N SER A 2 -4.14 6.07 13.52
CA SER A 2 -5.01 5.16 12.76
C SER A 2 -4.52 3.71 12.83
N SER A 3 -5.45 2.75 12.84
CA SER A 3 -5.10 1.32 12.85
C SER A 3 -4.41 0.85 11.56
N ILE A 4 -4.46 1.63 10.47
CA ILE A 4 -3.72 1.32 9.24
C ILE A 4 -2.21 1.59 9.38
N ASN A 5 -1.78 2.35 10.40
CA ASN A 5 -0.36 2.56 10.65
C ASN A 5 0.33 1.23 10.99
N GLY A 6 1.51 1.01 10.41
CA GLY A 6 2.31 -0.19 10.64
C GLY A 6 3.23 -0.56 9.49
N THR A 7 3.95 -1.66 9.66
CA THR A 7 4.80 -2.26 8.62
C THR A 7 4.09 -3.49 8.05
N TYR A 8 4.03 -3.57 6.74
CA TYR A 8 3.38 -4.64 6.00
C TYR A 8 4.36 -5.27 5.02
N VAL A 9 4.43 -6.59 5.01
CA VAL A 9 5.35 -7.34 4.15
C VAL A 9 4.55 -8.19 3.17
N ASN A 10 4.89 -8.09 1.88
CA ASN A 10 4.40 -8.95 0.82
C ASN A 10 5.56 -9.75 0.24
N SER A 11 5.68 -11.00 0.67
CA SER A 11 6.78 -11.89 0.26
C SER A 11 6.70 -12.30 -1.21
N ASN A 12 5.51 -12.30 -1.82
CA ASN A 12 5.33 -12.69 -3.21
C ASN A 12 5.83 -11.62 -4.21
N SER A 13 5.72 -10.35 -3.84
CA SER A 13 6.18 -9.22 -4.66
C SER A 13 7.49 -8.59 -4.17
N ASN A 14 8.13 -9.19 -3.15
CA ASN A 14 9.30 -8.63 -2.45
C ASN A 14 9.09 -7.13 -2.12
N ALA A 15 7.92 -6.84 -1.54
CA ALA A 15 7.50 -5.48 -1.22
C ALA A 15 7.29 -5.31 0.29
N LYS A 16 7.65 -4.14 0.80
CA LYS A 16 7.43 -3.74 2.20
C LYS A 16 6.84 -2.35 2.26
N LEU A 17 5.59 -2.23 2.70
CA LEU A 17 4.92 -0.96 2.92
C LEU A 17 5.04 -0.56 4.39
N VAL A 18 5.43 0.68 4.67
CA VAL A 18 5.44 1.28 6.00
C VAL A 18 4.48 2.46 5.95
N VAL A 19 3.43 2.43 6.76
CA VAL A 19 2.45 3.51 6.89
C VAL A 19 2.67 4.24 8.21
N THR A 20 2.92 5.55 8.13
CA THR A 20 3.25 6.39 9.30
C THR A 20 2.15 7.37 9.67
N ASP A 21 1.38 7.84 8.70
CA ASP A 21 0.45 8.97 8.90
C ASP A 21 -0.96 8.66 8.36
N GLY A 22 -1.55 7.55 8.79
CA GLY A 22 -2.96 7.24 8.51
C GLY A 22 -3.93 8.18 9.23
N ASN A 23 -4.93 8.65 8.50
CA ASN A 23 -5.97 9.57 8.96
C ASN A 23 -7.37 9.04 8.61
N ASP A 24 -8.05 8.49 9.60
CA ASP A 24 -9.38 7.89 9.43
C ASP A 24 -10.48 8.91 9.14
N ALA A 25 -10.26 10.20 9.45
CA ALA A 25 -11.25 11.25 9.20
C ALA A 25 -11.41 11.57 7.72
N ASN A 26 -10.36 11.35 6.92
CA ASN A 26 -10.39 11.60 5.47
C ASN A 26 -9.96 10.39 4.63
N GLY A 27 -9.68 9.25 5.27
CA GLY A 27 -9.28 8.02 4.59
C GLY A 27 -7.99 8.19 3.79
N SER A 28 -6.99 8.89 4.33
CA SER A 28 -5.70 9.12 3.67
C SER A 28 -4.54 8.59 4.50
N PHE A 29 -3.44 8.24 3.85
CA PHE A 29 -2.19 7.93 4.53
C PHE A 29 -0.96 8.31 3.71
N SER A 30 0.17 8.45 4.39
CA SER A 30 1.50 8.50 3.79
C SER A 30 2.46 7.53 4.46
N GLY A 31 3.58 7.30 3.76
CA GLY A 31 4.68 6.48 4.27
C GLY A 31 5.68 6.13 3.17
N GLN A 32 6.25 4.93 3.22
CA GLN A 32 7.18 4.44 2.20
C GLN A 32 6.87 3.00 1.80
N ILE A 33 7.12 2.66 0.54
CA ILE A 33 7.18 1.27 0.10
C ILE A 33 8.56 0.97 -0.44
N THR A 34 9.15 -0.13 0.00
CA THR A 34 10.29 -0.74 -0.66
C THR A 34 9.76 -1.76 -1.66
N GLN A 35 10.19 -1.71 -2.91
CA GLN A 35 9.90 -2.74 -3.92
C GLN A 35 11.20 -3.05 -4.65
N ALA A 36 11.57 -4.34 -4.70
CA ALA A 36 12.82 -4.82 -5.31
C ALA A 36 14.08 -4.02 -4.88
N GLY A 37 14.15 -3.66 -3.60
CA GLY A 37 15.28 -2.92 -3.03
C GLY A 37 15.24 -1.39 -3.21
N VAL A 38 14.27 -0.85 -3.95
CA VAL A 38 14.10 0.59 -4.15
C VAL A 38 13.05 1.15 -3.21
N ASN A 39 13.32 2.29 -2.58
CA ASN A 39 12.37 2.98 -1.70
C ASN A 39 11.59 4.04 -2.47
N TYR A 40 10.28 4.03 -2.33
CA TYR A 40 9.35 4.99 -2.93
C TYR A 40 8.59 5.71 -1.82
N ASN A 41 8.44 7.03 -1.94
CA ASN A 41 7.55 7.79 -1.06
C ASN A 41 6.11 7.51 -1.47
N VAL A 42 5.27 7.09 -0.52
CA VAL A 42 3.90 6.64 -0.79
C VAL A 42 2.88 7.62 -0.25
N THR A 43 1.88 7.89 -1.07
CA THR A 43 0.60 8.42 -0.64
C THR A 43 -0.51 7.44 -1.02
N GLY A 44 -1.54 7.36 -0.18
CA GLY A 44 -2.65 6.46 -0.43
C GLY A 44 -3.94 6.92 0.21
N HIS A 45 -5.02 6.28 -0.24
CA HIS A 45 -6.36 6.48 0.24
C HIS A 45 -7.01 5.15 0.59
N TYR A 46 -7.93 5.18 1.55
CA TYR A 46 -8.74 4.04 1.93
C TYR A 46 -10.17 4.49 2.23
N HIS A 47 -11.12 3.60 1.98
CA HIS A 47 -12.53 3.88 2.15
C HIS A 47 -13.26 2.70 2.77
N PHE A 48 -14.10 3.00 3.77
CA PHE A 48 -14.89 2.04 4.50
C PHE A 48 -16.24 1.82 3.84
N GLN A 49 -16.69 0.57 3.74
CA GLN A 49 -18.09 0.33 3.46
C GLN A 49 -18.95 0.79 4.66
N ASN A 50 -19.93 1.66 4.41
CA ASN A 50 -20.97 2.10 5.35
C ASN A 50 -20.50 2.79 6.64
N SER A 51 -19.35 3.47 6.64
CA SER A 51 -18.85 4.26 7.78
C SER A 51 -18.58 3.45 9.08
N THR A 52 -18.64 2.12 9.04
CA THR A 52 -18.47 1.23 10.20
C THR A 52 -17.26 0.29 10.11
N GLY A 53 -16.39 0.51 9.13
CA GLY A 53 -15.00 0.04 9.14
C GLY A 53 -14.69 -1.19 8.29
N GLN A 54 -15.67 -1.91 7.72
CA GLN A 54 -15.41 -3.12 6.91
C GLN A 54 -16.44 -3.36 5.80
N PRO A 55 -16.03 -3.94 4.67
CA PRO A 55 -14.65 -4.04 4.18
C PRO A 55 -14.03 -2.68 3.85
N THR A 56 -12.70 -2.64 3.79
CA THR A 56 -11.95 -1.44 3.38
C THR A 56 -11.27 -1.67 2.04
N ILE A 57 -11.53 -0.78 1.09
CA ILE A 57 -10.76 -0.70 -0.16
C ILE A 57 -9.66 0.33 0.01
N ILE A 58 -8.49 0.06 -0.57
CA ILE A 58 -7.28 0.86 -0.38
C ILE A 58 -6.63 1.02 -1.75
N ALA A 59 -6.12 2.21 -2.04
CA ALA A 59 -5.30 2.45 -3.23
C ALA A 59 -4.12 3.33 -2.83
N PHE A 60 -2.93 3.03 -3.34
CA PHE A 60 -1.75 3.82 -3.05
C PHE A 60 -0.73 3.82 -4.17
N THR A 61 0.03 4.89 -4.25
CA THR A 61 1.06 5.11 -5.25
C THR A 61 2.33 5.57 -4.56
N GLY A 62 3.42 4.85 -4.84
CA GLY A 62 4.78 5.21 -4.51
C GLY A 62 5.48 5.84 -5.70
N TYR A 63 6.26 6.89 -5.46
CA TYR A 63 7.11 7.52 -6.46
C TYR A 63 8.56 7.61 -6.00
N ASN A 64 9.49 7.42 -6.94
CA ASN A 64 10.92 7.62 -6.78
C ASN A 64 11.48 8.32 -8.03
N ASP A 65 12.17 9.44 -7.85
CA ASP A 65 12.70 10.27 -8.96
C ASP A 65 13.65 9.54 -9.90
N GLY A 66 14.34 8.48 -9.43
CA GLY A 66 15.25 7.69 -10.25
C GLY A 66 14.63 6.44 -10.86
N HIS A 67 13.47 5.98 -10.36
CA HIS A 67 12.95 4.65 -10.67
C HIS A 67 11.47 4.63 -11.08
N GLY A 68 10.78 5.76 -11.10
CA GLY A 68 9.38 5.85 -11.56
C GLY A 68 8.37 5.52 -10.46
N TYR A 69 7.34 4.75 -10.82
CA TYR A 69 6.16 4.54 -9.98
C TYR A 69 5.97 3.08 -9.56
N VAL A 70 5.37 2.90 -8.40
CA VAL A 70 4.75 1.66 -7.97
C VAL A 70 3.33 1.98 -7.49
N THR A 71 2.33 1.20 -7.92
CA THR A 71 0.94 1.43 -7.55
C THR A 71 0.26 0.12 -7.16
N PHE A 72 -0.64 0.18 -6.20
CA PHE A 72 -1.43 -0.96 -5.76
C PHE A 72 -2.87 -0.55 -5.45
N ALA A 73 -3.79 -1.43 -5.81
CA ALA A 73 -5.12 -1.49 -5.21
C ALA A 73 -5.15 -2.69 -4.25
N ALA A 74 -5.78 -2.50 -3.09
CA ALA A 74 -5.84 -3.52 -2.06
C ALA A 74 -7.19 -3.55 -1.34
N PHE A 75 -7.43 -4.66 -0.67
CA PHE A 75 -8.61 -4.92 0.12
C PHE A 75 -8.21 -5.45 1.50
N SER A 76 -8.80 -4.87 2.55
CA SER A 76 -8.76 -5.43 3.91
C SER A 76 -10.15 -5.94 4.30
N PRO A 77 -10.30 -7.21 4.72
CA PRO A 77 -11.56 -7.71 5.26
C PRO A 77 -11.87 -7.13 6.64
N ASP A 78 -10.83 -6.72 7.39
CA ASP A 78 -10.92 -6.26 8.76
C ASP A 78 -10.46 -4.80 8.92
N HIS A 79 -10.81 -4.19 10.05
CA HIS A 79 -10.46 -2.81 10.39
C HIS A 79 -9.16 -2.70 11.20
N ASN A 80 -8.52 -3.84 11.50
CA ASN A 80 -7.21 -3.91 12.14
C ASN A 80 -6.08 -3.89 11.10
N TYR A 81 -6.44 -4.03 9.82
CA TYR A 81 -5.54 -4.09 8.69
C TYR A 81 -4.51 -5.20 8.88
N ALA A 82 -4.91 -6.37 9.39
CA ALA A 82 -3.95 -7.45 9.59
C ALA A 82 -3.36 -7.93 8.25
N LYS A 83 -4.18 -7.87 7.19
CA LYS A 83 -3.87 -8.36 5.86
C LYS A 83 -4.47 -7.46 4.79
N LEU A 84 -3.67 -7.06 3.80
CA LEU A 84 -4.13 -6.35 2.61
C LEU A 84 -3.91 -7.24 1.39
N ARG A 85 -5.00 -7.76 0.81
CA ARG A 85 -4.94 -8.50 -0.45
C ARG A 85 -4.78 -7.49 -1.57
N ALA A 86 -3.65 -7.51 -2.27
CA ALA A 86 -3.27 -6.45 -3.18
C ALA A 86 -2.89 -6.96 -4.58
N SER A 87 -3.16 -6.12 -5.57
CA SER A 87 -2.67 -6.24 -6.94
C SER A 87 -2.19 -4.86 -7.40
N GLY A 88 -1.14 -4.83 -8.22
CA GLY A 88 -0.48 -3.60 -8.59
C GLY A 88 0.53 -3.76 -9.70
N SER A 89 1.29 -2.70 -9.92
CA SER A 89 2.39 -2.71 -10.88
C SER A 89 3.54 -1.81 -10.43
N ARG A 90 4.73 -2.11 -10.93
CA ARG A 90 5.86 -1.18 -10.99
C ARG A 90 6.09 -0.79 -12.43
N THR A 91 6.33 0.50 -12.66
CA THR A 91 6.74 1.05 -13.95
C THR A 91 7.94 1.97 -13.77
N THR A 92 9.01 1.70 -14.51
CA THR A 92 10.30 2.41 -14.41
C THR A 92 10.58 3.24 -15.66
N PHE A 93 11.53 4.18 -15.57
CA PHE A 93 11.87 5.10 -16.66
C PHE A 93 12.56 4.44 -17.86
N ASP A 94 13.09 3.23 -17.69
CA ASP A 94 13.63 2.39 -18.77
C ASP A 94 12.54 1.59 -19.52
N GLY A 95 11.27 1.76 -19.14
CA GLY A 95 10.12 1.14 -19.78
C GLY A 95 9.76 -0.25 -19.25
N GLU A 96 10.39 -0.73 -18.18
CA GLU A 96 9.98 -1.98 -17.53
C GLU A 96 8.59 -1.82 -16.89
N VAL A 97 7.72 -2.81 -17.10
CA VAL A 97 6.41 -2.90 -16.44
C VAL A 97 6.27 -4.28 -15.81
N VAL A 98 6.16 -4.32 -14.49
CA VAL A 98 6.07 -5.56 -13.70
C VAL A 98 4.74 -5.62 -12.98
N GLY A 99 3.97 -6.68 -13.21
CA GLY A 99 2.76 -6.98 -12.43
C GLY A 99 3.12 -7.50 -11.04
N LEU A 100 2.49 -6.95 -10.02
CA LEU A 100 2.72 -7.28 -8.61
C LEU A 100 1.43 -7.78 -7.99
N GLY A 101 1.52 -8.80 -7.15
CA GLY A 101 0.35 -9.33 -6.45
C GLY A 101 0.74 -10.01 -5.16
N GLY A 102 -0.25 -10.26 -4.32
CA GLY A 102 -0.09 -11.00 -3.08
C GLY A 102 -0.68 -10.26 -1.88
N GLU A 103 -0.43 -10.81 -0.71
CA GLU A 103 -0.94 -10.27 0.54
C GLU A 103 0.17 -9.50 1.27
N PHE A 104 -0.12 -8.27 1.63
CA PHE A 104 0.65 -7.48 2.58
C PHE A 104 0.21 -7.86 4.00
N VAL A 105 1.09 -8.50 4.76
CA VAL A 105 0.81 -8.93 6.14
C VAL A 105 1.47 -7.97 7.12
N LYS A 106 0.66 -7.42 8.03
CA LYS A 106 1.14 -6.51 9.08
C LYS A 106 2.05 -7.25 10.06
N GLN A 107 3.16 -6.61 10.45
CA GLN A 107 4.15 -7.11 11.41
C GLN A 107 3.87 -6.58 12.82
#